data_AF-A0A5E7NC92-F1
#
_entry.id   AF-A0A5E7NC92-F1
#
_cell.length_a   1.000
_cell.length_b   1.000
_cell.length_c   1.000
_cell.angle_alpha   90.00
_cell.angle_beta   90.00
_cell.angle_gamma   90.00
#
_symmetry.space_group_name_H-M   'P 1'
#
loop_
_entity.id
_entity.type
_entity.pdbx_description
1 polymer ?
#
loop_
_entity_poly.entity_id
_entity_poly.type
_entity_poly.pdbx_seq_one_letter_code
_entity_poly.pdbx_strand_id
1 'polypeptide(L)'
;MSDEKVSPVPTVIISIASFLTAVVVIAFIILFSVKGVSDLKLNEIGDSLAGPAGLLAFIWLLTTVMLQNHEMASLRKSSQTQASSLDISAQIQLATHLRALQDDYLDYILQRNKHCETELARFFTNHGDYVDPEGLARNKYEAVPWLVSEFMRNDIKYTGEISELVAGNMLDKFEYNAYLTVDVLHSAMREVADVVNILRGFAKKANMVDEQKAWESSLKLSWYEKRCKMVAKVYSESRLVIAKGGIANEFVTTFLKAYSADPVEEILWSSI
;
A
#
# COMPACT_ATOMS: atom_id res chain seq x y z
N MET A 1 -2.49 -22.03 27.30
CA MET A 1 -1.83 -23.30 26.96
C MET A 1 -2.93 -24.34 26.79
N SER A 2 -3.41 -24.48 25.56
CA SER A 2 -4.29 -25.60 25.20
C SER A 2 -3.42 -26.84 25.12
N ASP A 3 -3.73 -27.86 25.93
CA ASP A 3 -3.11 -29.18 25.83
C ASP A 3 -3.23 -29.67 24.38
N GLU A 4 -2.11 -29.65 23.67
CA GLU A 4 -2.01 -30.20 22.33
C GLU A 4 -2.15 -31.71 22.47
N LYS A 5 -3.37 -32.21 22.29
CA LYS A 5 -3.64 -33.65 22.24
C LYS A 5 -2.74 -34.25 21.18
N VAL A 6 -1.68 -34.92 21.62
CA VAL A 6 -0.78 -35.70 20.77
C VAL A 6 -1.65 -36.58 19.90
N SER A 7 -1.61 -36.34 18.58
CA SER A 7 -2.36 -37.14 17.60
C SER A 7 -2.06 -38.61 17.87
N PRO A 8 -3.07 -39.49 18.07
CA PRO A 8 -2.82 -40.90 18.36
C PRO A 8 -2.22 -41.65 17.15
N VAL A 9 -2.12 -41.02 15.98
CA VAL A 9 -1.76 -41.65 14.71
C VAL A 9 -0.37 -42.31 14.73
N PRO A 10 0.73 -41.65 15.21
CA PRO A 10 2.04 -42.30 15.28
C PRO A 10 2.03 -43.52 16.22
N THR A 11 1.36 -43.39 17.37
CA THR A 11 1.21 -44.47 18.35
C THR A 11 0.46 -45.66 17.76
N VAL A 12 -0.60 -45.41 17.00
CA VAL A 12 -1.39 -46.45 16.32
C VAL A 12 -0.55 -47.16 15.24
N ILE A 13 0.18 -46.41 14.40
CA ILE A 13 1.05 -46.97 13.36
C ILE A 13 2.13 -47.88 13.96
N ILE A 14 2.82 -47.41 15.01
CA ILE A 14 3.85 -48.19 15.72
C ILE A 14 3.23 -49.43 16.38
N SER A 15 2.03 -49.31 16.96
CA SER A 15 1.34 -50.44 17.60
C SER A 15 0.97 -51.53 16.58
N ILE A 16 0.46 -51.15 15.41
CA ILE A 16 0.14 -52.09 14.32
C ILE A 16 1.42 -52.80 13.83
N ALA A 17 2.50 -52.04 13.58
CA ALA A 17 3.77 -52.60 13.14
C ALA A 17 4.37 -53.58 14.17
N SER A 18 4.28 -53.22 15.45
CA SER A 18 4.75 -54.06 16.56
C SER A 18 3.92 -55.33 16.69
N PHE A 19 2.60 -55.24 16.54
CA PHE A 19 1.70 -56.40 16.54
C PHE A 19 2.02 -57.34 15.36
N LEU A 20 2.14 -56.81 14.14
CA LEU A 20 2.51 -57.60 12.96
C LEU A 20 3.88 -58.27 13.12
N THR A 21 4.86 -57.54 13.67
CA THR A 21 6.18 -58.09 14.01
C THR A 21 6.06 -59.28 14.97
N ALA A 22 5.27 -59.13 16.04
CA ALA A 22 5.04 -60.21 17.00
C ALA A 22 4.40 -61.44 16.35
N VAL A 23 3.39 -61.24 15.47
CA VAL A 23 2.75 -62.33 14.73
C VAL A 23 3.74 -63.06 13.83
N VAL A 24 4.60 -62.35 13.10
CA VAL A 24 5.62 -62.94 12.22
C VAL A 24 6.65 -63.73 13.04
N VAL A 25 7.12 -63.19 14.16
CA VAL A 25 8.09 -63.85 15.05
C VAL A 25 7.48 -65.12 15.66
N ILE A 26 6.24 -65.06 16.16
CA ILE A 26 5.53 -66.22 16.72
C ILE A 26 5.34 -67.30 15.65
N ALA A 27 4.89 -66.92 14.45
CA ALA A 27 4.72 -67.86 13.34
C ALA A 27 6.05 -68.53 12.94
N PHE A 28 7.15 -67.77 12.94
CA PHE A 28 8.48 -68.30 12.69
C PHE A 28 8.91 -69.30 13.77
N ILE A 29 8.73 -68.99 15.07
CA ILE A 29 9.06 -69.90 16.17
C ILE A 29 8.27 -71.22 16.06
N ILE A 30 6.97 -71.13 15.73
CA ILE A 30 6.11 -72.32 15.54
C ILE A 30 6.63 -73.16 14.36
N LEU A 31 6.89 -72.53 13.21
CA LEU A 31 7.41 -73.23 12.02
C LEU A 31 8.79 -73.85 12.26
N PHE A 32 9.67 -73.13 12.96
CA PHE A 32 11.00 -73.60 13.36
C PHE A 32 10.92 -74.86 14.22
N SER A 33 10.00 -74.86 15.19
CA SER A 33 9.75 -76.00 16.07
C SER A 33 9.15 -77.20 15.34
N VAL A 34 8.18 -76.96 14.45
CA VAL A 34 7.48 -78.04 13.70
C VAL A 34 8.40 -78.70 12.67
N LYS A 35 9.29 -77.93 12.02
CA LYS A 35 10.18 -78.44 10.98
C LYS A 35 11.50 -79.03 11.48
N GLY A 36 11.77 -79.01 12.80
CA GLY A 36 13.02 -79.54 13.35
C GLY A 36 14.26 -78.83 12.82
N VAL A 37 14.17 -77.51 12.61
CA VAL A 37 15.20 -76.71 11.93
C VAL A 37 16.53 -76.68 12.71
N SER A 38 16.54 -77.09 13.98
CA SER A 38 17.72 -77.23 14.82
C SER A 38 18.76 -78.23 14.29
N ASP A 39 18.35 -79.20 13.48
CA ASP A 39 19.23 -80.26 12.95
C ASP A 39 19.78 -79.94 11.54
N LEU A 40 19.42 -78.78 10.98
CA LEU A 40 19.86 -78.36 9.65
C LEU A 40 21.30 -77.81 9.65
N LYS A 41 21.96 -77.88 8.49
CA LYS A 41 23.30 -77.31 8.33
C LYS A 41 23.21 -75.78 8.44
N LEU A 42 24.28 -75.14 8.93
CA LEU A 42 24.34 -73.69 9.19
C LEU A 42 23.82 -72.81 8.02
N ASN A 43 24.07 -73.23 6.77
CA ASN A 43 23.59 -72.54 5.58
C ASN A 43 22.06 -72.57 5.41
N GLU A 44 21.42 -73.70 5.71
CA GLU A 44 19.97 -73.91 5.58
C GLU A 44 19.19 -73.16 6.67
N ILE A 45 19.83 -72.93 7.84
CA ILE A 45 19.30 -72.06 8.89
C ILE A 45 19.25 -70.62 8.39
N GLY A 46 20.29 -70.16 7.70
CA GLY A 46 20.35 -68.83 7.07
C GLY A 46 19.23 -68.63 6.04
N ASP A 47 19.03 -69.59 5.14
CA ASP A 47 17.96 -69.55 4.14
C ASP A 47 16.56 -69.54 4.79
N SER A 48 16.39 -70.27 5.89
CA SER A 48 15.12 -70.29 6.65
C SER A 48 14.82 -68.98 7.36
N LEU A 49 15.86 -68.23 7.77
CA LEU A 49 15.76 -66.93 8.45
C LEU A 49 15.60 -65.76 7.46
N ALA A 50 16.10 -65.91 6.23
CA ALA A 50 16.07 -64.86 5.22
C ALA A 50 14.63 -64.41 4.86
N GLY A 51 13.69 -65.35 4.77
CA GLY A 51 12.28 -65.05 4.47
C GLY A 51 11.62 -64.14 5.53
N PRO A 52 11.54 -64.57 6.80
CA PRO A 52 10.98 -63.76 7.90
C PRO A 52 11.72 -62.43 8.10
N ALA A 53 13.05 -62.41 7.97
CA ALA A 53 13.84 -61.20 8.08
C ALA A 53 13.48 -60.18 7.00
N GLY A 54 13.30 -60.63 5.75
CA GLY A 54 12.84 -59.79 4.65
C GLY A 54 11.44 -59.20 4.88
N LEU A 55 10.51 -60.01 5.38
CA LEU A 55 9.15 -59.54 5.71
C LEU A 55 9.16 -58.51 6.85
N LEU A 56 9.95 -58.74 7.91
CA LEU A 56 10.10 -57.80 9.02
C LEU A 56 10.72 -56.48 8.57
N ALA A 57 11.78 -56.54 7.75
CA ALA A 57 12.39 -55.35 7.18
C ALA A 57 11.38 -54.55 6.35
N PHE A 58 10.53 -55.23 5.57
CA PHE A 58 9.48 -54.58 4.78
C PHE A 58 8.41 -53.91 5.65
N ILE A 59 7.94 -54.57 6.72
CA ILE A 59 6.97 -54.00 7.67
C ILE A 59 7.51 -52.70 8.27
N TRP A 60 8.76 -52.71 8.73
CA TRP A 60 9.38 -51.53 9.34
C TRP A 60 9.66 -50.44 8.31
N LEU A 61 10.07 -50.77 7.09
CA LEU A 61 10.22 -49.80 6.00
C LEU A 61 8.90 -49.07 5.73
N LEU A 62 7.79 -49.80 5.58
CA LEU A 62 6.47 -49.23 5.36
C LEU A 62 6.03 -48.33 6.53
N THR A 63 6.28 -48.80 7.76
CA THR A 63 6.00 -48.05 9.00
C THR A 63 6.75 -46.71 9.02
N THR A 64 8.05 -46.72 8.70
CA THR A 64 8.85 -45.48 8.66
C THR A 64 8.36 -44.51 7.59
N VAL A 65 7.98 -45.00 6.41
CA VAL A 65 7.40 -44.16 5.34
C VAL A 65 6.07 -43.53 5.77
N MET A 66 5.20 -44.30 6.45
CA MET A 66 3.93 -43.76 6.96
C MET A 66 4.14 -42.69 8.04
N LEU A 67 5.09 -42.91 8.96
CA LEU A 67 5.45 -41.92 9.98
C LEU A 67 6.01 -40.64 9.34
N GLN A 68 6.95 -40.77 8.41
CA GLN A 68 7.52 -39.63 7.67
C GLN A 68 6.46 -38.83 6.91
N ASN A 69 5.52 -39.50 6.26
CA ASN A 69 4.42 -38.82 5.56
C ASN A 69 3.52 -38.03 6.52
N HIS A 70 3.21 -38.59 7.69
CA HIS A 70 2.42 -37.91 8.70
C HIS A 70 3.16 -36.69 9.28
N GLU A 71 4.44 -36.83 9.60
CA GLU A 71 5.29 -35.72 10.06
C GLU A 71 5.38 -34.60 9.02
N MET A 72 5.60 -34.93 7.75
CA MET A 72 5.63 -33.94 6.67
C MET A 72 4.30 -33.21 6.50
N ALA A 73 3.16 -33.91 6.63
CA ALA A 73 1.85 -33.27 6.58
C ALA A 73 1.64 -32.28 7.73
N SER A 74 2.05 -32.65 8.94
CA SER A 74 1.99 -31.78 10.12
C SER A 74 2.89 -30.55 9.96
N LEU A 75 4.13 -30.75 9.48
CA LEU A 75 5.08 -29.66 9.20
C LEU A 75 4.57 -28.69 8.14
N ARG A 76 3.90 -29.18 7.09
CA ARG A 76 3.27 -28.31 6.09
C ARG A 76 2.17 -27.44 6.70
N LYS A 77 1.33 -28.02 7.58
CA LYS A 77 0.26 -27.29 8.25
C LYS A 77 0.79 -26.24 9.22
N SER A 78 1.83 -26.58 9.99
CA SER A 78 2.48 -25.62 10.90
C SER A 78 3.18 -24.51 10.12
N SER A 79 3.89 -24.83 9.04
CA SER A 79 4.52 -23.86 8.14
C SER A 79 3.49 -22.92 7.50
N GLN A 80 2.34 -23.43 7.06
CA GLN A 80 1.25 -22.60 6.52
C GLN A 80 0.68 -21.67 7.59
N THR A 81 0.50 -22.15 8.81
CA THR A 81 0.05 -21.33 9.94
C THR A 81 1.07 -20.24 10.28
N GLN A 82 2.35 -20.58 10.27
CA GLN A 82 3.43 -19.63 10.53
C GLN A 82 3.52 -18.56 9.43
N ALA A 83 3.41 -18.95 8.16
CA ALA A 83 3.37 -18.01 7.04
C ALA A 83 2.19 -17.04 7.15
N SER A 84 1.00 -17.56 7.50
CA SER A 84 -0.18 -16.73 7.77
C SER A 84 0.04 -15.75 8.94
N SER A 85 0.64 -16.22 10.04
CA SER A 85 0.96 -15.36 11.17
C SER A 85 1.98 -14.28 10.84
N LEU A 86 2.96 -14.57 9.98
CA LEU A 86 3.94 -13.59 9.51
C LEU A 86 3.28 -12.53 8.61
N ASP A 87 2.36 -12.95 7.73
CA ASP A 87 1.61 -12.03 6.88
C ASP A 87 0.77 -11.06 7.72
N ILE A 88 0.04 -11.57 8.72
CA ILE A 88 -0.72 -10.73 9.66
C ILE A 88 0.20 -9.78 10.41
N SER A 89 1.38 -10.25 10.85
CA SER A 89 2.34 -9.39 11.55
C SER A 89 2.88 -8.27 10.65
N ALA A 90 3.20 -8.58 9.39
CA ALA A 90 3.63 -7.60 8.41
C ALA A 90 2.53 -6.55 8.13
N GLN A 91 1.27 -6.99 8.02
CA GLN A 91 0.13 -6.07 7.88
C GLN A 91 -0.02 -5.14 9.09
N ILE A 92 0.11 -5.67 10.31
CA ILE A 92 0.06 -4.86 11.55
C ILE A 92 1.20 -3.84 11.60
N GLN A 93 2.42 -4.23 11.20
CA GLN A 93 3.57 -3.31 11.14
C GLN A 93 3.34 -2.19 10.13
N LEU A 94 2.86 -2.51 8.92
CA LEU A 94 2.51 -1.50 7.91
C LEU A 94 1.41 -0.56 8.40
N ALA A 95 0.38 -1.08 9.07
CA ALA A 95 -0.69 -0.30 9.65
C ALA A 95 -0.19 0.67 10.73
N THR A 96 0.69 0.18 11.60
CA THR A 96 1.30 0.98 12.67
C THR A 96 2.20 2.07 12.09
N HIS A 97 3.00 1.74 11.08
CA HIS A 97 3.85 2.70 10.40
C HIS A 97 3.04 3.78 9.67
N LEU A 98 1.95 3.42 9.00
CA LEU A 98 1.05 4.37 8.35
C LEU A 98 0.49 5.38 9.36
N ARG A 99 0.01 4.92 10.53
CA ARG A 99 -0.50 5.81 11.59
C ARG A 99 0.56 6.76 12.11
N ALA A 100 1.79 6.27 12.32
CA ALA A 100 2.90 7.13 12.72
C ALA A 100 3.18 8.22 11.67
N LEU A 101 3.19 7.86 10.38
CA LEU A 101 3.36 8.85 9.31
C LEU A 101 2.19 9.86 9.27
N GLN A 102 0.95 9.40 9.46
CA GLN A 102 -0.22 10.29 9.52
C GLN A 102 -0.08 11.30 10.67
N ASP A 103 0.38 10.86 11.84
CA ASP A 103 0.63 11.74 12.99
C ASP A 103 1.77 12.72 12.70
N ASP A 104 2.89 12.25 12.13
CA ASP A 104 4.05 13.09 11.78
C ASP A 104 3.68 14.19 10.76
N TYR A 105 2.84 13.87 9.78
CA TYR A 105 2.42 14.82 8.74
C TYR A 105 1.18 15.66 9.10
N LEU A 106 0.48 15.33 10.18
CA LEU A 106 -0.75 16.03 10.58
C LEU A 106 -0.51 17.53 10.73
N ASP A 107 0.46 17.90 11.57
CA ASP A 107 0.78 19.29 11.84
C ASP A 107 1.27 20.02 10.58
N TYR A 108 2.05 19.33 9.75
CA TYR A 108 2.53 19.87 8.48
C TYR A 108 1.38 20.24 7.55
N ILE A 109 0.44 19.31 7.34
CA ILE A 109 -0.74 19.53 6.49
C ILE A 109 -1.59 20.67 7.05
N LEU A 110 -1.83 20.69 8.37
CA LEU A 110 -2.59 21.76 9.01
C LEU A 110 -1.93 23.13 8.86
N GLN A 111 -0.59 23.21 8.96
CA GLN A 111 0.17 24.43 8.73
C GLN A 111 0.05 24.91 7.29
N ARG A 112 0.17 24.01 6.30
CA ARG A 112 -0.02 24.36 4.88
C ARG A 112 -1.44 24.82 4.58
N ASN A 113 -2.45 24.17 5.14
CA ASN A 113 -3.85 24.61 5.05
C ASN A 113 -4.01 26.04 5.58
N LYS A 114 -3.49 26.30 6.79
CA LYS A 114 -3.56 27.62 7.40
C LYS A 114 -2.80 28.68 6.59
N HIS A 115 -1.69 28.31 5.96
CA HIS A 115 -0.95 29.19 5.07
C HIS A 115 -1.78 29.58 3.84
N CYS A 116 -2.37 28.60 3.14
CA CYS A 116 -3.29 28.85 2.02
C CYS A 116 -4.45 29.79 2.43
N GLU A 117 -5.04 29.54 3.60
CA GLU A 117 -6.11 30.40 4.12
C GLU A 117 -5.67 31.83 4.37
N THR A 118 -4.46 32.01 4.91
CA THR A 118 -3.90 33.34 5.22
C THR A 118 -3.61 34.12 3.94
N GLU A 119 -3.04 33.47 2.94
CA GLU A 119 -2.72 34.12 1.65
C GLU A 119 -3.98 34.47 0.86
N LEU A 120 -4.98 33.60 0.84
CA LEU A 120 -6.30 33.93 0.27
C LEU A 120 -6.90 35.13 0.99
N ALA A 121 -6.99 35.12 2.32
CA ALA A 121 -7.55 36.22 3.10
C ALA A 121 -6.83 37.56 2.83
N ARG A 122 -5.50 37.54 2.73
CA ARG A 122 -4.69 38.71 2.37
C ARG A 122 -5.02 39.21 0.96
N PHE A 123 -5.11 38.30 -0.01
CA PHE A 123 -5.47 38.65 -1.39
C PHE A 123 -6.82 39.37 -1.44
N PHE A 124 -7.85 38.82 -0.80
CA PHE A 124 -9.20 39.40 -0.79
C PHE A 124 -9.28 40.76 -0.08
N THR A 125 -8.50 40.94 0.99
CA THR A 125 -8.46 42.22 1.71
C THR A 125 -7.88 43.33 0.84
N ASN A 126 -6.90 43.00 -0.01
CA ASN A 126 -6.20 43.97 -0.84
C ASN A 126 -6.93 44.34 -2.15
N HIS A 127 -7.80 43.45 -2.66
CA HIS A 127 -8.53 43.65 -3.92
C HIS A 127 -10.03 43.91 -3.68
N GLY A 128 -10.37 44.34 -2.46
CA GLY A 128 -11.73 44.47 -1.96
C GLY A 128 -12.58 45.49 -2.70
N ASP A 129 -13.48 44.99 -3.55
CA ASP A 129 -14.81 45.58 -3.81
C ASP A 129 -15.90 44.50 -4.02
N TYR A 130 -15.55 43.21 -4.14
CA TYR A 130 -16.48 42.17 -4.62
C TYR A 130 -16.51 40.86 -3.79
N VAL A 131 -16.21 40.93 -2.49
CA VAL A 131 -16.31 39.76 -1.62
C VAL A 131 -17.56 39.90 -0.77
N ASP A 132 -18.58 39.09 -1.05
CA ASP A 132 -19.61 38.77 -0.06
C ASP A 132 -18.90 38.20 1.19
N PRO A 133 -18.82 38.96 2.30
CA PRO A 133 -18.11 38.53 3.49
C PRO A 133 -18.72 37.24 4.07
N GLU A 134 -20.01 37.00 3.81
CA GLU A 134 -20.69 35.78 4.23
C GLU A 134 -20.30 34.58 3.37
N GLY A 135 -20.05 34.76 2.07
CA GLY A 135 -19.55 33.70 1.17
C GLY A 135 -18.12 33.26 1.53
N LEU A 136 -17.24 34.22 1.84
CA LEU A 136 -15.88 33.94 2.29
C LEU A 136 -15.86 33.23 3.66
N ALA A 137 -16.81 33.58 4.55
CA ALA A 137 -16.96 32.95 5.86
C ALA A 137 -17.56 31.54 5.79
N ARG A 138 -18.47 31.28 4.85
CA ARG A 138 -19.12 29.96 4.69
C ARG A 138 -18.21 28.93 4.04
N ASN A 139 -17.36 29.32 3.09
CA ASN A 139 -16.41 28.40 2.48
C ASN A 139 -15.22 29.15 1.85
N LYS A 140 -14.18 29.43 2.64
CA LYS A 140 -12.94 30.06 2.16
C LYS A 140 -12.32 29.36 0.93
N TYR A 141 -12.66 28.08 0.70
CA TYR A 141 -12.18 27.27 -0.42
C TYR A 141 -13.02 27.41 -1.71
N GLU A 142 -14.19 28.05 -1.64
CA GLU A 142 -14.94 28.53 -2.82
C GLU A 142 -14.40 29.84 -3.39
N ALA A 143 -13.43 30.43 -2.70
CA ALA A 143 -12.78 31.66 -3.11
C ALA A 143 -11.69 31.42 -4.19
N VAL A 144 -11.22 30.18 -4.36
CA VAL A 144 -10.22 29.84 -5.38
C VAL A 144 -10.76 30.01 -6.81
N PRO A 145 -11.96 29.51 -7.19
CA PRO A 145 -12.57 29.85 -8.48
C PRO A 145 -12.70 31.35 -8.72
N TRP A 146 -12.96 32.12 -7.66
CA TRP A 146 -13.02 33.57 -7.76
C TRP A 146 -11.65 34.17 -8.04
N LEU A 147 -10.59 33.77 -7.31
CA LEU A 147 -9.21 34.16 -7.59
C LEU A 147 -8.87 33.89 -9.06
N VAL A 148 -9.23 32.70 -9.55
CA VAL A 148 -9.06 32.31 -10.95
C VAL A 148 -9.87 33.22 -11.90
N SER A 149 -11.10 33.57 -11.55
CA SER A 149 -11.91 34.49 -12.36
C SER A 149 -11.37 35.93 -12.35
N GLU A 150 -10.75 36.35 -11.26
CA GLU A 150 -10.18 37.69 -11.10
C GLU A 150 -8.92 37.87 -11.96
N PHE A 151 -8.10 36.82 -12.05
CA PHE A 151 -7.04 36.73 -13.07
C PHE A 151 -7.57 36.86 -14.51
N MET A 152 -8.83 36.50 -14.74
CA MET A 152 -9.44 36.45 -16.05
C MET A 152 -10.36 37.63 -16.37
N ARG A 153 -10.40 38.71 -15.54
CA ARG A 153 -11.31 39.89 -15.64
C ARG A 153 -11.84 40.16 -17.08
N ASN A 154 -13.02 39.55 -17.33
CA ASN A 154 -13.97 39.66 -18.44
C ASN A 154 -14.06 38.46 -19.43
N ASP A 155 -15.28 37.92 -19.51
CA ASP A 155 -15.91 37.03 -20.51
C ASP A 155 -15.72 35.50 -20.48
N ILE A 156 -14.86 34.92 -19.63
CA ILE A 156 -14.84 33.46 -19.48
C ILE A 156 -15.80 33.04 -18.37
N LYS A 157 -17.04 32.67 -18.73
CA LYS A 157 -17.95 31.99 -17.81
C LYS A 157 -17.31 30.68 -17.35
N TYR A 158 -17.13 30.52 -16.05
CA TYR A 158 -16.70 29.25 -15.46
C TYR A 158 -17.81 28.21 -15.67
N THR A 159 -17.74 27.43 -16.75
CA THR A 159 -18.67 26.33 -17.06
C THR A 159 -18.29 25.01 -16.39
N GLY A 160 -17.26 25.00 -15.54
CA GLY A 160 -16.70 23.79 -14.94
C GLY A 160 -15.59 23.15 -15.77
N GLU A 161 -15.42 23.56 -17.03
CA GLU A 161 -14.30 23.17 -17.87
C GLU A 161 -13.42 24.38 -18.13
N ILE A 162 -12.22 24.37 -17.57
CA ILE A 162 -11.19 25.40 -17.78
C ILE A 162 -10.52 25.09 -19.13
N SER A 163 -11.24 24.88 -20.22
CA SER A 163 -10.67 24.36 -21.47
C SER A 163 -9.95 25.45 -22.29
N GLU A 164 -10.26 26.74 -22.10
CA GLU A 164 -9.72 27.83 -22.93
C GLU A 164 -9.23 29.02 -22.09
N LEU A 165 -8.11 28.86 -21.38
CA LEU A 165 -7.33 29.99 -20.89
C LEU A 165 -6.51 30.53 -22.07
N VAL A 166 -6.98 31.59 -22.73
CA VAL A 166 -6.25 32.21 -23.84
C VAL A 166 -5.24 33.21 -23.27
N ALA A 167 -3.97 32.84 -23.28
CA ALA A 167 -2.83 33.65 -22.82
C ALA A 167 -2.80 35.09 -23.38
N GLY A 168 -3.45 35.36 -24.52
CA GLY A 168 -3.55 36.68 -25.13
C GLY A 168 -4.29 37.72 -24.27
N ASN A 169 -5.25 37.32 -23.43
CA ASN A 169 -6.07 38.26 -22.66
C ASN A 169 -5.45 38.66 -21.31
N MET A 170 -4.42 37.95 -20.84
CA MET A 170 -3.81 38.22 -19.53
C MET A 170 -2.77 39.33 -19.55
N LEU A 171 -2.17 39.64 -20.71
CA LEU A 171 -1.02 40.54 -20.80
C LEU A 171 -1.30 41.97 -20.33
N ASP A 172 -2.46 42.51 -20.67
CA ASP A 172 -2.82 43.91 -20.40
C ASP A 172 -3.31 44.15 -18.95
N LYS A 173 -3.59 43.09 -18.20
CA LYS A 173 -4.19 43.15 -16.85
C LYS A 173 -3.49 42.24 -15.84
N PHE A 174 -2.27 41.80 -16.16
CA PHE A 174 -1.53 40.89 -15.30
C PHE A 174 -1.13 41.60 -14.00
N GLU A 175 -1.68 41.15 -12.88
CA GLU A 175 -1.29 41.60 -11.55
C GLU A 175 -0.29 40.63 -10.94
N TYR A 176 0.98 41.07 -10.83
CA TYR A 176 2.06 40.24 -10.29
C TYR A 176 1.76 39.72 -8.88
N ASN A 177 1.08 40.51 -8.04
CA ASN A 177 0.66 40.09 -6.70
C ASN A 177 -0.34 38.93 -6.74
N ALA A 178 -1.27 38.93 -7.70
CA ALA A 178 -2.19 37.82 -7.89
C ALA A 178 -1.42 36.56 -8.30
N TYR A 179 -0.45 36.68 -9.22
CA TYR A 179 0.45 35.59 -9.59
C TYR A 179 1.18 34.98 -8.41
N LEU A 180 1.78 35.82 -7.55
CA LEU A 180 2.44 35.35 -6.35
C LEU A 180 1.49 34.58 -5.42
N THR A 181 0.24 35.04 -5.26
CA THR A 181 -0.77 34.30 -4.49
C THR A 181 -1.05 32.93 -5.12
N VAL A 182 -1.22 32.84 -6.44
CA VAL A 182 -1.43 31.55 -7.13
C VAL A 182 -0.23 30.62 -7.01
N ASP A 183 1.00 31.14 -7.14
CA ASP A 183 2.24 30.36 -6.97
C ASP A 183 2.35 29.77 -5.57
N VAL A 184 2.10 30.58 -4.54
CA VAL A 184 2.12 30.13 -3.14
C VAL A 184 1.04 29.08 -2.88
N LEU A 185 -0.18 29.29 -3.37
CA LEU A 185 -1.25 28.30 -3.26
C LEU A 185 -0.90 27.02 -4.01
N HIS A 186 -0.38 27.11 -5.23
CA HIS A 186 0.02 25.96 -6.01
C HIS A 186 1.09 25.13 -5.26
N SER A 187 2.13 25.77 -4.76
CA SER A 187 3.22 25.11 -4.03
C SER A 187 2.71 24.40 -2.78
N ALA A 188 1.94 25.10 -1.93
CA ALA A 188 1.41 24.52 -0.70
C ALA A 188 0.43 23.37 -0.97
N MET A 189 -0.41 23.50 -2.00
CA MET A 189 -1.36 22.44 -2.39
C MET A 189 -0.67 21.21 -2.97
N ARG A 190 0.38 21.41 -3.76
CA ARG A 190 1.18 20.32 -4.31
C ARG A 190 1.88 19.54 -3.22
N GLU A 191 2.53 20.21 -2.26
CA GLU A 191 3.21 19.55 -1.15
C GLU A 191 2.25 18.68 -0.32
N VAL A 192 1.04 19.17 -0.04
CA VAL A 192 0.01 18.39 0.65
C VAL A 192 -0.44 17.21 -0.21
N ALA A 193 -0.68 17.40 -1.50
CA ALA A 193 -1.07 16.33 -2.41
C ALA A 193 -0.01 15.22 -2.50
N ASP A 194 1.27 15.58 -2.57
CA ASP A 194 2.38 14.63 -2.63
C ASP A 194 2.44 13.77 -1.35
N VAL A 195 2.35 14.40 -0.18
CA VAL A 195 2.29 13.69 1.11
C VAL A 195 1.09 12.75 1.17
N VAL A 196 -0.09 13.21 0.79
CA VAL A 196 -1.32 12.40 0.79
C VAL A 196 -1.20 11.22 -0.16
N ASN A 197 -0.62 11.41 -1.34
CA ASN A 197 -0.38 10.33 -2.30
C ASN A 197 0.59 9.28 -1.78
N ILE A 198 1.66 9.70 -1.08
CA ILE A 198 2.58 8.78 -0.39
C ILE A 198 1.79 7.95 0.64
N LEU A 199 0.99 8.60 1.49
CA LEU A 199 0.18 7.94 2.52
C LEU A 199 -0.85 6.97 1.92
N ARG A 200 -1.52 7.33 0.83
CA ARG A 200 -2.42 6.44 0.07
C ARG A 200 -1.70 5.20 -0.45
N GLY A 201 -0.46 5.36 -0.92
CA GLY A 201 0.38 4.25 -1.35
C GLY A 201 0.65 3.24 -0.22
N PHE A 202 0.96 3.75 0.98
CA PHE A 202 1.10 2.91 2.18
C PHE A 202 -0.23 2.29 2.61
N ALA A 203 -1.33 3.04 2.61
CA ALA A 203 -2.66 2.54 2.96
C ALA A 203 -3.12 1.40 2.05
N LYS A 204 -2.85 1.48 0.73
CA LYS A 204 -3.15 0.40 -0.21
C LYS A 204 -2.36 -0.88 0.12
N LYS A 205 -1.08 -0.75 0.47
CA LYS A 205 -0.23 -1.89 0.87
C LYS A 205 -0.67 -2.50 2.21
N ALA A 206 -1.17 -1.66 3.13
CA ALA A 206 -1.65 -2.07 4.44
C ALA A 206 -3.11 -2.55 4.45
N ASN A 207 -3.82 -2.52 3.30
CA ASN A 207 -5.26 -2.76 3.22
C ASN A 207 -6.11 -1.84 4.13
N MET A 208 -5.72 -0.57 4.24
CA MET A 208 -6.34 0.46 5.11
C MET A 208 -6.92 1.63 4.31
N VAL A 209 -7.40 1.39 3.09
CA VAL A 209 -7.89 2.44 2.18
C VAL A 209 -9.06 3.22 2.80
N ASP A 210 -9.95 2.57 3.53
CA ASP A 210 -11.11 3.23 4.13
C ASP A 210 -10.72 4.09 5.35
N GLU A 211 -9.77 3.62 6.16
CA GLU A 211 -9.22 4.39 7.28
C GLU A 211 -8.49 5.64 6.76
N GLN A 212 -7.70 5.50 5.69
CA GLN A 212 -7.05 6.62 5.02
C GLN A 212 -8.08 7.64 4.48
N LYS A 213 -9.16 7.18 3.85
CA LYS A 213 -10.23 8.08 3.37
C LYS A 213 -10.94 8.81 4.52
N ALA A 214 -11.17 8.14 5.64
CA ALA A 214 -11.76 8.76 6.83
C ALA A 214 -10.84 9.84 7.41
N TRP A 215 -9.53 9.57 7.47
CA TRP A 215 -8.52 10.54 7.88
C TRP A 215 -8.45 11.74 6.93
N GLU A 216 -8.43 11.53 5.62
CA GLU A 216 -8.48 12.63 4.64
C GLU A 216 -9.75 13.48 4.76
N SER A 217 -10.88 12.83 5.05
CA SER A 217 -12.17 13.49 5.25
C SER A 217 -12.19 14.34 6.53
N SER A 218 -11.55 13.88 7.61
CA SER A 218 -11.45 14.65 8.86
C SER A 218 -10.60 15.91 8.69
N LEU A 219 -9.57 15.83 7.84
CA LEU A 219 -8.74 16.96 7.42
C LEU A 219 -9.39 17.84 6.34
N LYS A 220 -10.60 17.48 5.89
CA LYS A 220 -11.34 18.16 4.83
C LYS A 220 -10.54 18.28 3.53
N LEU A 221 -9.73 17.29 3.16
CA LEU A 221 -8.86 17.37 1.97
C LEU A 221 -9.60 17.23 0.63
N SER A 222 -10.91 16.98 0.65
CA SER A 222 -11.73 16.83 -0.57
C SER A 222 -11.75 18.08 -1.47
N TRP A 223 -11.49 19.27 -0.92
CA TRP A 223 -11.35 20.48 -1.72
C TRP A 223 -9.97 20.58 -2.37
N TYR A 224 -8.91 20.05 -1.75
CA TYR A 224 -7.55 20.06 -2.32
C TYR A 224 -7.52 19.36 -3.66
N GLU A 225 -8.07 18.15 -3.77
CA GLU A 225 -8.05 17.40 -5.03
C GLU A 225 -8.75 18.14 -6.17
N LYS A 226 -9.93 18.70 -5.90
CA LYS A 226 -10.72 19.41 -6.90
C LYS A 226 -10.06 20.73 -7.31
N ARG A 227 -9.47 21.45 -6.35
CA ARG A 227 -8.97 22.81 -6.58
C ARG A 227 -7.50 22.84 -6.99
N CYS A 228 -6.70 21.84 -6.62
CA CYS A 228 -5.29 21.80 -6.98
C CYS A 228 -5.11 21.72 -8.50
N LYS A 229 -5.92 20.92 -9.22
CA LYS A 229 -5.91 20.88 -10.69
C LYS A 229 -6.18 22.25 -11.33
N MET A 230 -7.12 23.00 -10.75
CA MET A 230 -7.47 24.34 -11.22
C MET A 230 -6.35 25.34 -10.94
N VAL A 231 -5.80 25.34 -9.73
CA VAL A 231 -4.69 26.23 -9.34
C VAL A 231 -3.44 25.93 -10.17
N ALA A 232 -3.11 24.65 -10.38
CA ALA A 232 -2.01 24.21 -11.22
C ALA A 232 -2.16 24.70 -12.67
N LYS A 233 -3.38 24.64 -13.22
CA LYS A 233 -3.65 25.17 -14.56
C LYS A 233 -3.49 26.69 -14.64
N VAL A 234 -4.02 27.44 -13.68
CA VAL A 234 -3.84 28.91 -13.66
C VAL A 234 -2.39 29.28 -13.47
N TYR A 235 -1.67 28.54 -12.62
CA TYR A 235 -0.25 28.70 -12.42
C TYR A 235 0.54 28.51 -13.71
N SER A 236 0.33 27.40 -14.43
CA SER A 236 1.06 27.12 -15.68
C SER A 236 0.78 28.16 -16.76
N GLU A 237 -0.48 28.57 -16.95
CA GLU A 237 -0.86 29.60 -17.92
C GLU A 237 -0.28 30.97 -17.55
N SER A 238 -0.30 31.33 -16.25
CA SER A 238 0.31 32.58 -15.78
C SER A 238 1.82 32.62 -16.07
N ARG A 239 2.54 31.50 -15.89
CA ARG A 239 3.96 31.41 -16.24
C ARG A 239 4.21 31.62 -17.73
N LEU A 240 3.36 31.06 -18.59
CA LEU A 240 3.45 31.25 -20.04
C LEU A 240 3.24 32.72 -20.42
N VAL A 241 2.28 33.40 -19.79
CA VAL A 241 2.02 34.83 -19.99
C VAL A 241 3.22 35.67 -19.57
N ILE A 242 3.78 35.43 -18.39
CA ILE A 242 4.98 36.14 -17.90
C ILE A 242 6.15 35.94 -18.87
N ALA A 243 6.37 34.70 -19.35
CA ALA A 243 7.46 34.36 -20.24
C ALA A 243 7.31 34.95 -21.65
N LYS A 244 6.09 35.03 -22.19
CA LYS A 244 5.80 35.59 -23.53
C LYS A 244 5.70 37.11 -23.51
N GLY A 245 5.21 37.68 -22.42
CA GLY A 245 4.93 39.09 -22.28
C GLY A 245 6.11 40.00 -22.01
N GLY A 246 7.30 39.44 -21.74
CA GLY A 246 8.45 40.22 -21.30
C GLY A 246 8.23 40.93 -19.95
N ILE A 247 7.26 40.47 -19.16
CA ILE A 247 6.92 41.02 -17.84
C ILE A 247 8.06 40.75 -16.85
N ALA A 248 8.78 39.65 -17.04
CA ALA A 248 9.93 39.30 -16.22
C ALA A 248 11.26 39.55 -16.94
N ASN A 249 12.33 39.67 -16.15
CA ASN A 249 13.68 39.81 -16.69
C ASN A 249 14.12 38.55 -17.47
N GLU A 250 15.17 38.68 -18.28
CA GLU A 250 15.66 37.62 -19.16
C GLU A 250 15.99 36.32 -18.40
N PHE A 251 16.49 36.43 -17.17
CA PHE A 251 16.76 35.28 -16.30
C PHE A 251 15.47 34.53 -15.94
N VAL A 252 14.45 35.23 -15.43
CA VAL A 252 13.17 34.63 -15.05
C VAL A 252 12.46 34.07 -16.29
N THR A 253 12.48 34.76 -17.44
CA THR A 253 11.92 34.23 -18.69
C THR A 253 12.60 32.94 -19.13
N THR A 254 13.93 32.87 -19.03
CA THR A 254 14.70 31.67 -19.37
C THR A 254 14.40 30.53 -18.40
N PHE A 255 14.32 30.83 -17.10
CA PHE A 255 13.97 29.87 -16.06
C PHE A 255 12.54 29.32 -16.24
N LEU A 256 11.56 30.19 -16.49
CA LEU A 256 10.18 29.79 -16.73
C LEU A 256 10.04 28.91 -17.97
N LYS A 257 10.75 29.23 -19.07
CA LYS A 257 10.75 28.42 -20.31
C LYS A 257 11.36 27.03 -20.10
N ALA A 258 12.43 26.92 -19.32
CA ALA A 258 13.08 25.65 -19.03
C ALA A 258 12.17 24.71 -18.21
N TYR A 259 11.42 25.26 -17.26
CA TYR A 259 10.54 24.50 -16.37
C TYR A 259 9.11 24.30 -16.90
N SER A 260 8.63 25.13 -17.83
CA SER A 260 7.33 24.92 -18.49
C SER A 260 7.34 23.74 -19.47
N ALA A 261 8.52 23.19 -19.78
CA ALA A 261 8.71 22.07 -20.68
C ALA A 261 8.81 20.72 -19.96
N ASP A 262 8.59 20.66 -18.64
CA ASP A 262 8.78 19.44 -17.85
C ASP A 262 7.53 18.53 -17.94
N PRO A 263 7.57 17.40 -18.68
CA PRO A 263 6.42 16.50 -18.85
C PRO A 263 6.01 15.75 -17.57
N VAL A 264 6.80 15.88 -16.50
CA VAL A 264 6.56 15.23 -15.20
C VAL A 264 5.26 15.73 -14.54
N GLU A 265 4.87 16.98 -14.77
CA GLU A 265 3.60 17.51 -14.20
C GLU A 265 2.36 16.83 -14.81
N GLU A 266 2.35 16.57 -16.12
CA GLU A 266 1.20 15.96 -16.79
C GLU A 266 0.96 14.51 -16.34
N ILE A 267 2.04 13.77 -16.06
CA ILE A 267 1.99 12.38 -15.59
C ILE A 267 1.47 12.30 -14.14
N LEU A 268 1.96 13.16 -13.24
CA LEU A 268 1.53 13.18 -11.83
C LEU A 268 0.04 13.50 -11.69
N TRP A 269 -0.47 14.48 -12.45
CA TRP A 269 -1.89 14.89 -12.36
C TRP A 269 -2.86 13.95 -13.08
N SER A 270 -2.40 13.17 -14.07
CA SER A 270 -3.24 12.16 -14.73
C SER A 270 -3.56 10.95 -13.85
N SER A 271 -2.77 10.75 -12.79
CA SER A 271 -2.87 9.60 -11.88
C SER A 271 -3.69 9.86 -10.59
N ILE A 272 -4.15 11.11 -10.41
CA ILE A 272 -5.04 11.58 -9.33
C ILE A 272 -6.47 11.69 -9.87
#